data_AF-A0A090VJK7-F1
#
_entry.id   AF-A0A090VJK7-F1
#
_cell.length_a   1.000
_cell.length_b   1.000
_cell.length_c   1.000
_cell.angle_alpha   90.00
_cell.angle_beta   90.00
_cell.angle_gamma   90.00
#
_symmetry.space_group_name_H-M   'P 1'
#
loop_
_entity.id
_entity.type
_entity.pdbx_description
1 polymer ?
#
loop_
_entity_poly.entity_id
_entity_poly.type
_entity_poly.pdbx_seq_one_letter_code
_entity_poly.pdbx_strand_id
1 'polypeptide(L)'
;MQNDLLVAAFRNYIIKHKSVFYGLTLDKRMEYIENAIQKNMKFRNSLKGMIIGVFTVEEYLIYTENSSALNKRMMNIVKDRLLSNIQLFDKPELLTAV
;
A
#
# COMPACT_ATOMS: atom_id res chain seq x y z
N MET A 1 0.77 -9.56 10.15
CA MET A 1 1.24 -10.61 9.22
C MET A 1 1.48 -10.15 7.78
N GLN A 2 0.96 -9.01 7.30
CA GLN A 2 1.23 -8.55 5.92
C GLN A 2 1.99 -7.22 5.83
N ASN A 3 2.51 -6.72 6.96
CA ASN A 3 3.12 -5.38 7.01
C ASN A 3 4.30 -5.26 6.04
N ASP A 4 5.26 -6.18 6.17
CA ASP A 4 6.53 -6.08 5.47
C ASP A 4 6.34 -6.29 3.96
N LEU A 5 5.41 -7.17 3.57
CA LEU A 5 5.02 -7.36 2.17
C LEU A 5 4.42 -6.08 1.58
N LEU A 6 3.49 -5.43 2.28
CA LEU A 6 2.85 -4.20 1.80
C LEU A 6 3.84 -3.03 1.71
N VAL A 7 4.77 -2.92 2.67
CA VAL A 7 5.87 -1.95 2.63
C VAL A 7 6.77 -2.23 1.43
N ALA A 8 7.19 -3.48 1.21
CA ALA A 8 8.02 -3.85 0.06
C ALA A 8 7.30 -3.60 -1.28
N ALA A 9 6.01 -3.93 -1.38
CA ALA A 9 5.19 -3.67 -2.55
C ALA A 9 5.11 -2.17 -2.87
N PHE A 10 4.95 -1.33 -1.84
CA PHE A 10 4.91 0.12 -2.02
C PHE A 10 6.29 0.71 -2.37
N ARG A 11 7.40 0.21 -1.79
CA ARG A 11 8.76 0.58 -2.23
C ARG A 11 8.98 0.28 -3.70
N ASN A 12 8.55 -0.90 -4.17
CA ASN A 12 8.60 -1.25 -5.59
C ASN A 12 7.72 -0.32 -6.44
N TYR A 13 6.53 0.04 -5.95
CA TYR A 13 5.66 1.02 -6.61
C TYR A 13 6.36 2.36 -6.81
N ILE A 14 7.00 2.90 -5.76
CA ILE A 14 7.78 4.15 -5.81
C ILE A 14 8.86 4.08 -6.89
N ILE A 15 9.67 3.01 -6.91
CA ILE A 15 10.75 2.83 -7.89
C ILE A 15 10.20 2.82 -9.32
N LYS A 16 9.11 2.08 -9.55
CA LYS A 16 8.45 2.01 -10.87
C LYS A 16 7.86 3.36 -11.32
N HIS A 17 7.57 4.25 -10.38
CA HIS A 17 7.06 5.60 -10.64
C HIS A 17 8.18 6.64 -10.56
N LYS A 18 9.38 6.27 -11.03
CA LYS A 18 10.56 7.13 -11.17
C LYS A 18 11.02 7.76 -9.85
N SER A 19 10.71 7.13 -8.72
CA SER A 19 11.21 7.55 -7.41
C SER A 19 10.83 8.99 -7.00
N VAL A 20 9.81 9.58 -7.63
CA VAL A 20 9.35 10.97 -7.37
C VAL A 20 8.95 11.18 -5.91
N PHE A 21 8.46 10.12 -5.26
CA PHE A 21 8.09 10.12 -3.85
C PHE A 21 9.16 10.71 -2.92
N TYR A 22 10.44 10.42 -3.17
CA TYR A 22 11.52 10.84 -2.26
C TYR A 22 11.75 12.36 -2.26
N GLY A 23 11.38 13.07 -3.33
CA GLY A 23 11.49 14.53 -3.42
C GLY A 23 10.28 15.28 -2.87
N LEU A 24 9.25 14.58 -2.41
CA LEU A 24 8.03 15.19 -1.89
C LEU A 24 8.16 15.54 -0.40
N THR A 25 7.49 16.62 0.01
CA THR A 25 7.26 16.94 1.43
C THR A 25 6.38 15.87 2.08
N LEU A 26 6.36 15.81 3.42
CA LEU A 26 5.57 14.82 4.16
C LEU A 26 4.09 14.81 3.73
N ASP A 27 3.44 15.98 3.70
CA ASP A 27 2.03 16.09 3.28
C ASP A 27 1.80 15.58 1.86
N LYS A 28 2.72 15.89 0.95
CA LYS A 28 2.66 15.41 -0.43
C LYS A 28 2.94 13.92 -0.55
N ARG A 29 3.75 13.33 0.33
CA ARG A 29 3.94 11.88 0.41
C ARG A 29 2.69 11.17 0.91
N MET A 30 2.00 11.75 1.89
CA MET A 30 0.72 11.23 2.36
C MET A 30 -0.31 11.25 1.21
N GLU A 31 -0.47 12.39 0.53
CA GLU A 31 -1.34 12.51 -0.64
C GLU A 31 -0.96 11.50 -1.75
N TYR A 32 0.34 11.29 -1.97
CA TYR A 32 0.85 10.33 -2.94
C TYR A 32 0.42 8.88 -2.61
N ILE A 33 0.52 8.47 -1.33
CA ILE A 33 0.05 7.16 -0.86
C ILE A 33 -1.46 7.00 -1.11
N GLU A 34 -2.25 8.02 -0.76
CA GLU A 34 -3.70 7.97 -0.95
C GLU A 34 -4.07 7.84 -2.44
N ASN A 35 -3.44 8.66 -3.29
CA ASN A 35 -3.64 8.61 -4.74
C ASN A 35 -3.20 7.26 -5.33
N ALA A 36 -2.08 6.69 -4.87
CA ALA A 36 -1.62 5.38 -5.33
C ALA A 36 -2.64 4.28 -5.02
N ILE A 37 -3.26 4.29 -3.84
CA ILE A 37 -4.25 3.29 -3.45
C ILE A 37 -5.60 3.53 -4.13
N GLN A 38 -6.03 4.78 -4.26
CA GLN A 38 -7.38 5.10 -4.75
C GLN A 38 -7.45 5.19 -6.27
N LYS A 39 -6.46 5.80 -6.93
CA LYS A 39 -6.51 6.15 -8.36
C LYS A 39 -5.72 5.17 -9.22
N ASN A 40 -4.67 4.53 -8.69
CA ASN A 40 -3.90 3.55 -9.47
C ASN A 40 -4.55 2.17 -9.42
N MET A 41 -5.42 1.88 -10.39
CA MET A 41 -6.18 0.62 -10.43
C MET A 41 -5.29 -0.63 -10.48
N LYS A 42 -4.17 -0.59 -11.21
CA LYS A 42 -3.26 -1.74 -11.33
C LYS A 42 -2.59 -2.06 -9.99
N PHE A 43 -2.08 -1.04 -9.30
CA PHE A 43 -1.48 -1.23 -7.98
C PHE A 43 -2.53 -1.66 -6.95
N ARG A 44 -3.69 -1.00 -6.91
CA ARG A 44 -4.82 -1.37 -6.05
C ARG A 44 -5.24 -2.83 -6.23
N ASN A 45 -5.37 -3.30 -7.47
CA ASN A 45 -5.72 -4.69 -7.75
C ASN A 45 -4.63 -5.68 -7.32
N SER A 46 -3.36 -5.31 -7.46
CA SER A 46 -2.24 -6.11 -6.94
C SER A 46 -2.31 -6.26 -5.42
N LEU A 47 -2.59 -5.18 -4.69
CA LEU A 47 -2.71 -5.21 -3.22
C LEU A 47 -3.91 -6.06 -2.78
N LYS A 48 -5.06 -5.93 -3.44
CA LYS A 48 -6.22 -6.82 -3.20
C LYS A 48 -5.85 -8.29 -3.41
N GLY A 49 -5.16 -8.61 -4.51
CA GLY A 49 -4.70 -9.97 -4.79
C GLY A 49 -3.77 -10.52 -3.71
N MET A 50 -2.84 -9.71 -3.19
CA MET A 50 -1.96 -10.12 -2.09
C MET A 50 -2.73 -10.45 -0.80
N ILE A 51 -3.81 -9.71 -0.52
CA ILE A 51 -4.64 -9.95 0.67
C ILE A 51 -5.55 -11.16 0.47
N ILE A 52 -6.23 -11.26 -0.68
CA ILE A 52 -7.13 -12.37 -0.97
C ILE A 52 -6.35 -13.68 -1.15
N GLY A 53 -5.09 -13.61 -1.59
CA GLY A 53 -4.23 -14.77 -1.81
C GLY A 53 -3.87 -15.57 -0.55
N VAL A 54 -4.21 -15.06 0.64
CA VAL A 54 -4.08 -15.82 1.90
C VAL A 54 -5.40 -16.37 2.43
N PHE A 55 -6.50 -16.17 1.70
CA PHE A 55 -7.81 -16.65 2.13
C PHE A 55 -7.92 -18.17 1.95
N THR A 56 -8.64 -18.82 2.87
CA THR A 56 -9.18 -20.15 2.60
C THR A 56 -10.37 -20.07 1.63
N VAL A 57 -10.87 -21.23 1.19
CA VAL A 57 -12.06 -21.29 0.33
C VAL A 57 -13.27 -20.71 1.05
N GLU A 58 -13.45 -21.02 2.33
CA GLU A 58 -14.55 -20.52 3.16
C GLU A 58 -14.50 -19.00 3.31
N GLU A 59 -13.32 -18.44 3.61
CA GLU A 59 -13.11 -17.01 3.71
C GLU A 59 -13.35 -16.30 2.37
N TYR A 60 -12.94 -16.93 1.27
CA TYR A 60 -13.22 -16.42 -0.06
C TYR A 60 -14.73 -16.38 -0.36
N LEU A 61 -15.48 -17.43 -0.02
CA LEU A 61 -16.94 -17.46 -0.21
C LEU A 61 -17.62 -16.33 0.58
N ILE A 62 -17.28 -16.14 1.86
CA ILE A 62 -17.78 -15.01 2.67
C ILE A 62 -17.40 -13.67 2.05
N TYR A 63 -16.17 -13.56 1.53
CA TYR A 63 -15.73 -12.36 0.83
C TYR A 63 -16.58 -12.08 -0.42
N THR A 64 -16.94 -13.11 -1.20
CA THR A 64 -17.72 -12.91 -2.43
C THR A 64 -19.11 -12.32 -2.16
N GLU A 65 -19.74 -12.67 -1.03
CA GLU A 65 -21.05 -12.14 -0.63
C GLU A 65 -21.03 -10.64 -0.33
N ASN A 66 -19.90 -10.11 0.16
CA ASN A 66 -19.77 -8.73 0.63
C ASN A 66 -18.58 -7.97 0.00
N SER A 67 -18.17 -8.39 -1.19
CA SER A 67 -16.88 -8.03 -1.79
C SER A 67 -16.68 -6.52 -1.95
N SER A 68 -17.71 -5.76 -2.31
CA SER A 68 -17.63 -4.29 -2.45
C SER A 68 -17.29 -3.59 -1.13
N ALA A 69 -17.97 -3.94 -0.04
CA ALA A 69 -17.74 -3.36 1.28
C ALA A 69 -16.37 -3.79 1.85
N LEU A 70 -16.03 -5.07 1.70
CA LEU A 70 -14.76 -5.61 2.17
C LEU A 70 -13.58 -5.03 1.38
N ASN A 71 -13.71 -4.86 0.05
CA ASN A 71 -12.68 -4.20 -0.76
C ASN A 71 -12.40 -2.77 -0.30
N LYS A 72 -13.46 -1.99 -0.01
CA LYS A 72 -13.30 -0.63 0.53
C LYS A 72 -12.57 -0.66 1.88
N ARG A 73 -12.96 -1.55 2.78
CA ARG A 73 -12.34 -1.71 4.11
C ARG A 73 -10.88 -2.15 4.00
N MET A 74 -10.57 -3.13 3.16
CA MET A 74 -9.21 -3.60 2.91
C MET A 74 -8.30 -2.48 2.41
N MET A 75 -8.76 -1.67 1.47
CA MET A 75 -7.95 -0.57 0.94
C MET A 75 -7.74 0.55 1.95
N ASN A 76 -8.71 0.83 2.82
CA ASN A 76 -8.51 1.75 3.95
C ASN A 76 -7.43 1.22 4.91
N ILE A 77 -7.49 -0.07 5.27
CA ILE A 77 -6.48 -0.69 6.14
C ILE A 77 -5.08 -0.63 5.51
N VAL A 78 -4.96 -0.88 4.21
CA VAL A 78 -3.67 -0.78 3.50
C VAL A 78 -3.17 0.66 3.53
N LYS A 79 -4.05 1.65 3.26
CA LYS A 79 -3.72 3.07 3.33
C LYS A 79 -3.15 3.46 4.69
N ASP A 80 -3.91 3.19 5.75
CA ASP A 80 -3.55 3.60 7.10
C ASP A 80 -2.25 2.91 7.54
N ARG A 81 -2.03 1.67 7.12
CA ARG A 81 -0.78 0.95 7.36
C ARG A 81 0.43 1.56 6.65
N LEU A 82 0.29 1.95 5.38
CA LEU A 82 1.37 2.63 4.67
C LEU A 82 1.67 4.00 5.27
N LEU A 83 0.63 4.77 5.63
CA LEU A 83 0.79 6.08 6.28
C LEU A 83 1.46 5.95 7.65
N SER A 84 1.05 4.97 8.47
CA SER A 84 1.64 4.72 9.79
C SER A 84 3.11 4.30 9.71
N ASN A 85 3.53 3.75 8.58
CA ASN A 85 4.91 3.32 8.33
C ASN A 85 5.67 4.27 7.38
N ILE A 86 5.23 5.52 7.24
CA ILE A 86 5.76 6.43 6.21
C ILE A 86 7.27 6.68 6.32
N GLN A 87 7.82 6.65 7.54
CA GLN A 87 9.25 6.77 7.82
C GLN A 87 10.08 5.61 7.22
N LEU A 88 9.46 4.44 7.01
CA LEU A 88 10.11 3.33 6.33
C LEU A 88 10.30 3.58 4.82
N PHE A 89 9.84 4.70 4.27
CA PHE A 89 10.04 5.06 2.86
C PHE A 89 11.06 6.18 2.68
N ASP A 90 11.81 6.54 3.72
CA ASP A 90 12.93 7.46 3.58
C ASP A 90 14.12 6.80 2.85
N LYS A 91 14.86 7.60 2.09
CA LYS A 91 16.08 7.11 1.42
C LYS A 91 17.14 6.76 2.47
N PRO A 92 17.84 5.61 2.36
CA PRO A 92 18.95 5.26 3.23
C PRO A 92 20.04 6.34 3.28
N GLU A 93 20.28 7.04 2.16
CA GLU A 93 21.32 8.08 2.02
C GLU A 93 21.09 9.31 2.92
N LEU A 94 19.87 9.53 3.44
CA LEU A 94 19.56 10.62 4.36
C LEU A 94 19.81 10.26 5.84
N LEU A 95 19.98 8.97 6.14
CA LEU A 95 20.21 8.48 7.52
C LEU A 95 21.69 8.38 7.87
N THR A 96 22.59 8.45 6.90
CA THR A 96 24.05 8.41 7.10
C THR A 96 24.68 9.79 7.37
N ALA A 97 23.87 10.86 7.39
CA ALA A 97 24.34 12.24 7.56
C ALA A 97 24.21 12.75 9.01
N VAL A 98 24.13 11.85 10.00
CA VAL A 98 24.12 12.18 11.44
C VAL A 98 25.34 11.57 12.11
#